data_AF-A0AA48LG94-F1
#
_entry.id   AF-A0AA48LG94-F1
#
_cell.length_a   1.000
_cell.length_b   1.000
_cell.length_c   1.000
_cell.angle_alpha   90.00
_cell.angle_beta   90.00
_cell.angle_gamma   90.00
#
_symmetry.space_group_name_H-M   'P 1'
#
loop_
_entity.id
_entity.type
_entity.pdbx_description
1 polymer ?
#
loop_
_entity_poly.entity_id
_entity_poly.type
_entity_poly.pdbx_seq_one_letter_code
_entity_poly.pdbx_strand_id
1 'polypeptide(L)'
;MDEFTREWFTWFEEGMEAIDKKQKSLFFSICAKNCVKKGVLKMYQEFYKECGKDLDVFYSSLSTKGYGDGLVIESQRVYELAFSKCTCELSKRGYVKTNQICECSRQSILHIMQSLRDDITFEVETLSTILDGSEECRFLIKIVA
;
A
#
# COMPACT_ATOMS: atom_id res chain seq x y z
N MET A 1 13.86 -0.02 -21.78
CA MET A 1 12.81 -1.02 -22.03
C MET A 1 12.57 -1.05 -23.52
N ASP A 2 12.60 -2.23 -24.15
CA ASP A 2 12.28 -2.40 -25.56
C ASP A 2 10.79 -2.12 -25.83
N GLU A 3 10.45 -1.95 -27.11
CA GLU A 3 9.10 -1.59 -27.55
C GLU A 3 8.06 -2.65 -27.15
N PHE A 4 8.36 -3.92 -27.36
CA PHE A 4 7.45 -5.01 -27.02
C PHE A 4 7.13 -5.04 -25.53
N THR A 5 8.14 -4.94 -24.66
CA THR A 5 7.92 -4.92 -23.21
C THR A 5 7.09 -3.70 -22.79
N ARG A 6 7.30 -2.55 -23.42
CA ARG A 6 6.49 -1.34 -23.15
C ARG A 6 5.03 -1.54 -23.52
N GLU A 7 4.77 -2.07 -24.70
CA GLU A 7 3.41 -2.37 -25.18
C GLU A 7 2.72 -3.42 -24.32
N TRP A 8 3.46 -4.45 -23.89
CA TRP A 8 2.93 -5.47 -23.01
C TRP A 8 2.38 -4.88 -21.71
N PHE A 9 3.08 -3.92 -21.10
CA PHE A 9 2.57 -3.26 -19.90
C PHE A 9 1.35 -2.38 -20.16
N THR A 10 1.24 -1.76 -21.34
CA THR A 10 0.00 -1.08 -21.74
C THR A 10 -1.18 -2.06 -21.78
N TRP A 11 -1.03 -3.21 -22.44
CA TRP A 11 -2.09 -4.24 -22.48
C TRP A 11 -2.39 -4.84 -21.10
N PHE A 12 -1.38 -4.94 -20.25
CA PHE A 12 -1.57 -5.30 -18.85
C PHE A 12 -2.47 -4.29 -18.13
N GLU A 13 -2.23 -2.99 -18.30
CA GLU A 13 -3.07 -1.93 -17.69
C GLU A 13 -4.50 -1.97 -18.23
N GLU A 14 -4.69 -2.17 -19.54
CA GLU A 14 -6.01 -2.38 -20.16
C GLU A 14 -6.73 -3.60 -19.58
N GLY A 15 -6.01 -4.72 -19.42
CA GLY A 15 -6.55 -5.93 -18.79
C GLY A 15 -6.93 -5.72 -17.33
N MET A 16 -6.17 -4.90 -16.58
CA MET A 16 -6.53 -4.53 -15.22
C MET A 16 -7.76 -3.63 -15.18
N GLU A 17 -7.95 -2.73 -16.14
CA GLU A 17 -9.16 -1.91 -16.23
C GLU A 17 -10.43 -2.76 -16.49
N ALA A 18 -10.30 -3.81 -17.29
CA ALA A 18 -11.43 -4.66 -17.70
C ALA A 18 -11.97 -5.60 -16.60
N ILE A 19 -11.22 -5.84 -15.53
CA ILE A 19 -11.62 -6.76 -14.44
C ILE A 19 -12.23 -6.02 -13.25
N ASP A 20 -13.11 -6.71 -12.52
CA ASP A 20 -13.76 -6.13 -11.36
C ASP A 20 -12.81 -5.94 -10.16
N LYS A 21 -13.28 -5.21 -9.15
CA LYS A 21 -12.50 -4.90 -7.95
C LYS A 21 -12.04 -6.16 -7.21
N LYS A 22 -12.86 -7.21 -7.13
CA LYS A 22 -12.54 -8.44 -6.41
C LYS A 22 -11.45 -9.22 -7.12
N GLN A 23 -11.53 -9.32 -8.45
CA GLN A 23 -10.51 -9.96 -9.29
C GLN A 23 -9.18 -9.20 -9.21
N LYS A 24 -9.23 -7.86 -9.29
CA LYS A 24 -8.08 -6.98 -9.15
C LYS A 24 -7.41 -7.12 -7.79
N SER A 25 -8.20 -7.11 -6.72
CA SER A 25 -7.70 -7.36 -5.35
C SER A 25 -7.03 -8.72 -5.23
N LEU A 26 -7.64 -9.78 -5.78
CA LEU A 26 -7.04 -11.13 -5.75
C LEU A 26 -5.68 -11.14 -6.46
N PHE A 27 -5.61 -10.61 -7.69
CA PHE A 27 -4.38 -10.54 -8.47
C PHE A 27 -3.28 -9.78 -7.71
N PHE A 28 -3.58 -8.55 -7.28
CA PHE A 28 -2.58 -7.69 -6.64
C PHE A 28 -2.20 -8.14 -5.22
N SER A 29 -3.06 -8.90 -4.52
CA SER A 29 -2.71 -9.45 -3.19
C SER A 29 -1.48 -10.35 -3.25
N ILE A 30 -1.30 -11.10 -4.35
CA ILE A 30 -0.18 -12.02 -4.54
C ILE A 30 1.12 -11.24 -4.72
N CYS A 31 1.14 -10.27 -5.63
CA CYS A 31 2.37 -9.50 -5.86
C CYS A 31 2.69 -8.55 -4.71
N ALA A 32 1.68 -7.95 -4.06
CA ALA A 32 1.83 -7.11 -2.88
C ALA A 32 2.54 -7.87 -1.74
N LYS A 33 2.03 -9.06 -1.40
CA LYS A 33 2.64 -9.95 -0.40
C LYS A 33 4.11 -10.25 -0.70
N ASN A 34 4.42 -10.56 -1.96
CA ASN A 34 5.80 -10.86 -2.36
C ASN A 34 6.70 -9.62 -2.37
N CYS A 35 6.15 -8.46 -2.75
CA CYS A 35 6.86 -7.18 -2.76
C CYS A 35 7.27 -6.78 -1.33
N VAL A 36 6.33 -6.74 -0.39
CA VAL A 36 6.63 -6.32 0.98
C VAL A 36 7.51 -7.31 1.71
N LYS A 37 7.37 -8.63 1.47
CA LYS A 37 8.23 -9.65 2.08
C LYS A 37 9.70 -9.52 1.68
N LYS A 38 9.97 -9.14 0.43
CA LYS A 38 11.33 -8.89 -0.06
C LYS A 38 11.83 -7.48 0.29
N GLY A 39 10.90 -6.56 0.52
CA GLY A 39 11.19 -5.18 0.89
C GLY A 39 11.03 -4.95 2.39
N VAL A 40 9.97 -4.25 2.76
CA VAL A 40 9.88 -3.52 4.03
C VAL A 40 9.28 -4.31 5.19
N LEU A 41 8.70 -5.50 4.97
CA LEU A 41 7.88 -6.17 5.99
C LEU A 41 8.61 -6.40 7.32
N LYS A 42 9.85 -6.93 7.27
CA LYS A 42 10.63 -7.21 8.48
C LYS A 42 10.94 -5.92 9.26
N MET A 43 11.29 -4.86 8.54
CA MET A 43 11.55 -3.54 9.11
C MET A 43 10.31 -2.99 9.82
N TYR A 44 9.12 -3.09 9.20
CA TYR A 44 7.86 -2.69 9.84
C TYR A 44 7.52 -3.53 11.08
N GLN A 45 7.79 -4.84 11.05
CA GLN A 45 7.59 -5.72 12.21
C GLN A 45 8.52 -5.39 13.38
N GLU A 46 9.77 -5.07 13.10
CA GLU A 46 10.74 -4.63 14.11
C GLU A 46 10.34 -3.26 14.68
N PHE A 47 9.99 -2.31 13.81
CA PHE A 47 9.52 -0.99 14.23
C PHE A 47 8.25 -1.06 15.09
N TYR A 48 7.28 -1.90 14.70
CA TYR A 48 6.07 -2.11 15.52
C TYR A 48 6.39 -2.67 16.92
N LYS A 49 7.39 -3.54 17.04
CA LYS A 49 7.88 -4.02 18.35
C LYS A 49 8.55 -2.91 19.15
N GLU A 50 9.36 -2.05 18.51
CA GLU A 50 9.95 -0.86 19.15
C GLU A 50 8.88 0.09 19.70
N CYS A 51 7.76 0.23 18.99
CA CYS A 51 6.58 0.99 19.43
C CYS A 51 5.77 0.28 20.53
N GLY A 52 6.29 -0.77 21.18
CA GLY A 52 5.59 -1.50 22.22
C GLY A 52 4.36 -2.27 21.72
N LYS A 53 4.27 -2.53 20.41
CA LYS A 53 3.09 -3.07 19.73
C LYS A 53 1.84 -2.18 19.86
N ASP A 54 2.02 -0.88 20.00
CA ASP A 54 0.94 0.10 19.99
C ASP A 54 0.80 0.73 18.60
N LEU A 55 -0.39 0.65 18.01
CA LEU A 55 -0.66 1.18 16.67
C LEU A 55 -0.70 2.71 16.65
N ASP A 56 -1.16 3.37 17.71
CA ASP A 56 -1.16 4.83 17.78
C ASP A 56 0.28 5.36 17.84
N VAL A 57 1.13 4.71 18.65
CA VAL A 57 2.57 5.04 18.69
C VAL A 57 3.24 4.76 17.36
N PHE A 58 2.92 3.63 16.73
CA PHE A 58 3.46 3.26 15.43
C PHE A 58 3.11 4.30 14.35
N TYR A 59 1.83 4.65 14.17
CA TYR A 59 1.40 5.60 13.13
C TYR A 59 1.89 7.01 13.41
N SER A 60 1.81 7.50 14.65
CA SER A 60 2.33 8.83 15.02
C SER A 60 3.85 8.97 14.81
N SER A 61 4.57 7.85 14.74
CA SER A 61 6.03 7.83 14.59
C SER A 61 6.52 7.58 13.15
N LEU A 62 5.64 7.24 12.20
CA LEU A 62 6.05 6.85 10.84
C LEU A 62 6.83 7.95 10.09
N SER A 63 6.39 9.20 10.20
CA SER A 63 7.01 10.34 9.51
C SER A 63 8.47 10.52 9.94
N THR A 64 8.73 10.40 11.24
CA THR A 64 10.10 10.51 11.80
C THR A 64 11.04 9.39 11.34
N LYS A 65 10.50 8.24 10.95
CA LYS A 65 11.27 7.10 10.42
C LYS A 65 11.39 7.12 8.89
N GLY A 66 10.71 8.07 8.22
CA GLY A 66 10.72 8.18 6.76
C GLY A 66 9.95 7.06 6.06
N TYR A 67 8.95 6.47 6.74
CA TYR A 67 8.14 5.36 6.20
C TYR A 67 6.81 5.81 5.57
N GLY A 68 6.65 7.12 5.40
CA GLY A 68 5.38 7.77 5.06
C GLY A 68 4.87 8.57 6.25
N ASP A 69 3.86 9.39 6.02
CA ASP A 69 3.25 10.22 7.05
C ASP A 69 2.03 9.49 7.62
N GLY A 70 2.11 9.14 8.90
CA GLY A 70 1.05 8.46 9.62
C GLY A 70 0.24 9.42 10.48
N LEU A 71 -1.08 9.24 10.49
CA LEU A 71 -2.01 9.99 11.32
C LEU A 71 -2.93 9.05 12.10
N VAL A 72 -3.12 9.34 13.38
CA VAL A 72 -4.14 8.69 14.21
C VAL A 72 -5.42 9.51 14.10
N ILE A 73 -6.44 8.97 13.44
CA ILE A 73 -7.74 9.61 13.26
C ILE A 73 -8.65 9.31 14.45
N GLU A 74 -8.69 8.02 14.85
CA GLU A 74 -9.39 7.53 16.04
C GLU A 74 -8.47 6.53 16.74
N SER A 75 -8.10 6.83 17.98
CA SER A 75 -7.18 6.03 18.79
C SER A 75 -7.58 4.54 18.80
N GLN A 76 -6.60 3.68 18.56
CA GLN A 76 -6.75 2.22 18.49
C GLN A 76 -7.78 1.72 17.47
N ARG A 77 -8.17 2.52 16.47
CA ARG A 77 -9.23 2.13 15.52
C ARG A 77 -9.07 2.59 14.09
N VAL A 78 -8.76 3.87 13.87
CA VAL A 78 -8.72 4.46 12.51
C VAL A 78 -7.44 5.26 12.33
N TYR A 79 -6.74 4.96 11.24
CA TYR A 79 -5.46 5.55 10.89
C TYR A 79 -5.43 5.99 9.45
N GLU A 80 -4.57 6.94 9.14
CA GLU A 80 -4.25 7.32 7.78
C GLU A 80 -2.75 7.17 7.52
N LEU A 81 -2.41 6.76 6.30
CA LEU A 81 -1.05 6.69 5.80
C LEU A 81 -0.95 7.46 4.48
N ALA A 82 -0.05 8.44 4.43
CA ALA A 82 0.22 9.25 3.27
C ALA A 82 1.65 9.07 2.76
N PHE A 83 1.81 9.19 1.44
CA PHE A 83 3.12 9.24 0.77
C PHE A 83 3.16 10.42 -0.19
N SER A 84 4.06 11.37 0.07
CA SER A 84 4.31 12.54 -0.80
C SER A 84 5.00 12.19 -2.12
N LYS A 85 5.43 10.95 -2.31
CA LYS A 85 6.03 10.43 -3.55
C LYS A 85 5.58 9.01 -3.83
N CYS A 86 5.38 8.67 -5.11
CA CYS A 86 5.07 7.30 -5.51
C CYS A 86 6.26 6.38 -5.17
N THR A 87 5.99 5.34 -4.36
CA THR A 87 7.00 4.36 -3.92
C THR A 87 7.04 3.12 -4.81
N CYS A 88 6.10 2.96 -5.75
CA CYS A 88 6.01 1.81 -6.64
C CYS A 88 7.17 1.76 -7.65
N GLU A 89 8.01 0.73 -7.56
CA GLU A 89 9.14 0.54 -8.47
C GLU A 89 8.73 0.35 -9.93
N LEU A 90 7.57 -0.25 -10.20
CA LEU A 90 7.07 -0.40 -11.57
C LEU A 90 6.73 0.97 -12.18
N SER A 91 6.12 1.85 -11.40
CA SER A 91 5.80 3.22 -11.84
C SER A 91 7.07 4.05 -12.02
N LYS A 92 7.99 4.03 -11.05
CA LYS A 92 9.28 4.76 -11.14
C LYS A 92 10.12 4.37 -12.36
N ARG A 93 10.05 3.10 -12.76
CA ARG A 93 10.75 2.58 -13.94
C ARG A 93 9.98 2.79 -15.25
N GLY A 94 8.80 3.40 -15.19
CA GLY A 94 7.97 3.71 -16.35
C GLY A 94 7.27 2.49 -16.98
N TYR A 95 7.15 1.37 -16.25
CA TYR A 95 6.42 0.20 -16.71
C TYR A 95 4.91 0.44 -16.67
N VAL A 96 4.40 1.05 -15.61
CA VAL A 96 2.97 1.34 -15.42
C VAL A 96 2.77 2.82 -15.19
N LYS A 97 1.64 3.36 -15.65
CA LYS A 97 1.38 4.81 -15.62
C LYS A 97 0.02 5.17 -15.01
N THR A 98 -0.88 4.21 -14.89
CA THR A 98 -2.24 4.40 -14.38
C THR A 98 -2.35 4.01 -12.91
N ASN A 99 -3.38 4.52 -12.23
CA ASN A 99 -3.67 4.18 -10.84
C ASN A 99 -4.16 2.73 -10.64
N GLN A 100 -4.34 1.94 -11.70
CA GLN A 100 -4.76 0.53 -11.59
C GLN A 100 -3.77 -0.28 -10.74
N ILE A 101 -2.48 0.04 -10.83
CA ILE A 101 -1.43 -0.60 -10.01
C ILE A 101 -1.54 -0.26 -8.52
N CYS A 102 -2.22 0.83 -8.14
CA CYS A 102 -2.27 1.30 -6.75
C CYS A 102 -3.07 0.38 -5.83
N GLU A 103 -3.90 -0.52 -6.38
CA GLU A 103 -4.47 -1.63 -5.59
C GLU A 103 -3.37 -2.52 -5.00
N CYS A 104 -2.21 -2.66 -5.66
CA CYS A 104 -1.03 -3.33 -5.09
C CYS A 104 -0.53 -2.64 -3.82
N SER A 105 -0.54 -1.30 -3.77
CA SER A 105 -0.17 -0.55 -2.57
C SER A 105 -1.18 -0.77 -1.44
N ARG A 106 -2.49 -0.72 -1.76
CA ARG A 106 -3.56 -1.01 -0.79
C ARG A 106 -3.42 -2.41 -0.18
N GLN A 107 -3.18 -3.41 -1.03
CA GLN A 107 -2.93 -4.80 -0.61
C GLN A 107 -1.62 -4.96 0.18
N SER A 108 -0.60 -4.17 -0.14
CA SER A 108 0.68 -4.18 0.58
C SER A 108 0.50 -3.69 2.02
N ILE A 109 -0.22 -2.59 2.20
CA ILE A 109 -0.58 -2.06 3.52
C ILE A 109 -1.40 -3.09 4.29
N LEU A 110 -2.46 -3.64 3.67
CA LEU A 110 -3.30 -4.66 4.30
C LEU A 110 -2.49 -5.88 4.76
N HIS A 111 -1.57 -6.38 3.91
CA HIS A 111 -0.73 -7.51 4.28
C HIS A 111 0.25 -7.19 5.42
N ILE A 112 0.82 -5.99 5.44
CA ILE A 112 1.67 -5.54 6.54
C ILE A 112 0.86 -5.52 7.83
N MET A 113 -0.30 -4.86 7.84
CA MET A 113 -1.15 -4.75 9.04
C MET A 113 -1.55 -6.12 9.58
N GLN A 114 -2.01 -7.03 8.72
CA GLN A 114 -2.36 -8.40 9.11
C GLN A 114 -1.15 -9.21 9.61
N SER A 115 0.07 -8.83 9.21
CA SER A 115 1.31 -9.46 9.68
C SER A 115 1.84 -8.84 10.99
N LEU A 116 1.36 -7.65 11.36
CA LEU A 116 1.65 -7.02 12.66
C LEU A 116 0.69 -7.53 13.74
N ARG A 117 -0.58 -7.72 13.37
CA ARG A 117 -1.66 -8.22 14.22
C ARG A 117 -2.50 -9.22 13.44
N ASP A 118 -2.39 -10.50 13.78
CA ASP A 118 -3.12 -11.60 13.16
C ASP A 118 -4.45 -11.91 13.86
N ASP A 119 -4.65 -11.34 15.05
CA ASP A 119 -5.87 -11.44 15.87
C ASP A 119 -6.93 -10.39 15.51
N ILE A 120 -6.60 -9.41 14.67
CA ILE A 120 -7.47 -8.32 14.26
C ILE A 120 -7.70 -8.37 12.76
N THR A 121 -8.91 -7.98 12.33
CA THR A 121 -9.23 -7.76 10.91
C THR A 121 -9.08 -6.28 10.56
N PHE A 122 -8.44 -6.00 9.42
CA PHE A 122 -8.25 -4.65 8.90
C PHE A 122 -8.98 -4.46 7.58
N GLU A 123 -9.52 -3.26 7.40
CA GLU A 123 -9.91 -2.72 6.10
C GLU A 123 -8.95 -1.61 5.70
N VAL A 124 -8.59 -1.57 4.42
CA VAL A 124 -7.77 -0.51 3.84
C VAL A 124 -8.49 0.06 2.64
N GLU A 125 -8.73 1.36 2.65
CA GLU A 125 -9.33 2.13 1.58
C GLU A 125 -8.29 3.06 0.95
N THR A 126 -8.32 3.18 -0.38
CA THR A 126 -7.48 4.15 -1.10
C THR A 126 -8.28 5.44 -1.24
N LEU A 127 -7.78 6.52 -0.65
CA LEU A 127 -8.43 7.83 -0.69
C LEU A 127 -7.98 8.63 -1.92
N SER A 128 -6.68 8.61 -2.23
CA SER A 128 -6.07 9.32 -3.36
C SER A 128 -4.76 8.67 -3.77
N THR A 129 -4.33 8.88 -5.02
CA THR A 129 -3.06 8.37 -5.54
C THR A 129 -2.37 9.37 -6.46
N ILE A 130 -1.04 9.45 -6.43
CA ILE A 130 -0.32 10.31 -7.36
C ILE A 130 -0.57 9.92 -8.83
N LEU A 131 -0.85 8.64 -9.10
CA LEU A 131 -1.18 8.15 -10.43
C LEU A 131 -2.60 8.47 -10.91
N ASP A 132 -3.45 9.04 -10.05
CA ASP A 132 -4.73 9.67 -10.44
C ASP A 132 -4.64 11.20 -10.55
N GLY A 133 -3.44 11.78 -10.36
CA GLY A 133 -3.21 13.21 -10.44
C GLY A 133 -3.21 13.94 -9.10
N SER A 134 -3.42 13.23 -7.98
CA SER A 134 -3.31 13.81 -6.64
C SER A 134 -1.86 14.17 -6.26
N GLU A 135 -1.68 15.10 -5.30
CA GLU A 135 -0.35 15.45 -4.78
C GLU A 135 0.29 14.32 -3.97
N GLU A 136 -0.53 13.49 -3.32
CA GLU A 136 -0.10 12.43 -2.42
C GLU A 136 -0.93 11.16 -2.62
N CYS A 137 -0.31 10.01 -2.32
CA CYS A 137 -1.04 8.77 -2.14
C CYS A 137 -1.53 8.67 -0.69
N ARG A 138 -2.84 8.59 -0.47
CA ARG A 138 -3.44 8.50 0.88
C ARG A 138 -4.28 7.24 1.02
N PHE A 139 -4.11 6.56 2.15
CA PHE A 139 -4.81 5.32 2.49
C PHE A 139 -5.40 5.43 3.89
N LEU A 140 -6.66 5.01 4.02
CA LEU A 140 -7.35 4.92 5.30
C LEU A 140 -7.32 3.47 5.77
N ILE A 141 -6.89 3.24 7.00
CA ILE A 141 -6.80 1.93 7.63
C ILE A 141 -7.78 1.90 8.80
N LYS A 142 -8.69 0.93 8.79
CA LYS A 142 -9.70 0.73 9.83
C LYS A 142 -9.55 -0.64 10.44
N ILE A 143 -9.64 -0.71 11.76
CA ILE A 143 -9.86 -1.97 12.48
C ILE A 143 -11.36 -2.26 12.44
N VAL A 144 -11.72 -3.43 11.92
CA VAL A 144 -13.10 -3.93 11.90
C VAL A 144 -13.28 -5.00 12.97
N ALA A 145 -14.40 -4.88 13.68
CA ALA A 145 -14.80 -5.79 14.78
C ALA A 145 -15.36 -7.11 14.24
#